data_AF-Q4CWE4-F1
#
_entry.id   AF-Q4CWE4-F1
#
_cell.length_a   1.000
_cell.length_b   1.000
_cell.length_c   1.000
_cell.angle_alpha   90.00
_cell.angle_beta   90.00
_cell.angle_gamma   90.00
#
_symmetry.space_group_name_H-M   'P 1'
#
loop_
_entity.id
_entity.type
_entity.pdbx_description
1 polymer ?
#
loop_
_entity_poly.entity_id
_entity_poly.type
_entity_poly.pdbx_seq_one_letter_code
_entity_poly.pdbx_strand_id
1 'polypeptide(L)'
;MSLKAKIDVFPFGAYLLQDPSLMRVMQAVVRGANNTNNSGNMNENSGGGGGAANKRRDAGGNTSQSVERRLKTPLEKLMSLKARCREEQCVHSVEGVLLVHVHDHPHVLLLRHANTKASAHSRVLPATNTNNLAVFSLPGGRCRKGEPEEICLLRKLGRDLLNEKKSLMASRTAESESSEMVVEVGASHSLAVAPSSSSFRVGEALGRWYRPHFDPFMYPYVPAHVAESDVKEVRTVFLVHLPPQMLLTVAQRDVELVAAPLFDLYENSAKYGPLIASIPTLLSRVNINYCK
;
A
#
# COMPACT_ATOMS: atom_id res chain seq x y z
N MET A 1 6.50 -12.18 32.66
CA MET A 1 6.18 -10.97 31.87
C MET A 1 6.26 -11.33 30.40
N SER A 2 5.19 -11.18 29.63
CA SER A 2 5.25 -11.44 28.17
C SER A 2 6.28 -10.50 27.55
N LEU A 3 7.22 -11.03 26.76
CA LEU A 3 8.20 -10.24 26.04
C LEU A 3 7.43 -9.30 25.10
N LYS A 4 7.31 -8.03 25.48
CA LYS A 4 6.74 -7.00 24.59
C LYS A 4 7.60 -6.97 23.34
N ALA A 5 6.98 -7.01 22.17
CA ALA A 5 7.71 -6.85 20.93
C ALA A 5 8.47 -5.51 20.95
N LYS A 6 9.67 -5.53 20.38
CA LYS A 6 10.54 -4.37 20.26
C LYS A 6 10.75 -4.06 18.78
N ILE A 7 10.73 -2.80 18.42
CA ILE A 7 11.10 -2.34 17.07
C ILE A 7 12.09 -1.18 17.16
N ASP A 8 13.14 -1.28 16.36
CA ASP A 8 14.07 -0.19 16.10
C ASP A 8 13.51 0.64 14.94
N VAL A 9 13.41 1.95 15.16
CA VAL A 9 12.80 2.90 14.22
C VAL A 9 13.86 3.94 13.88
N PHE A 10 14.12 4.13 12.59
CA PHE A 10 15.20 5.00 12.09
C PHE A 10 14.63 6.30 11.49
N PRO A 11 15.44 7.36 11.40
CA PRO A 11 14.97 8.65 10.90
C PRO A 11 14.40 8.50 9.50
N PHE A 12 13.26 9.13 9.20
CA PHE A 12 12.67 9.07 7.85
C PHE A 12 13.65 9.52 6.75
N GLY A 13 14.55 10.46 7.09
CA GLY A 13 15.65 10.91 6.23
C GLY A 13 16.54 9.78 5.69
N ALA A 14 16.66 8.67 6.41
CA ALA A 14 17.47 7.52 6.02
C ALA A 14 16.87 6.70 4.85
N TYR A 15 15.61 6.98 4.48
CA TYR A 15 14.88 6.27 3.43
C TYR A 15 14.49 7.17 2.24
N LEU A 16 15.06 8.38 2.18
CA LEU A 16 14.66 9.41 1.21
C LEU A 16 14.74 8.89 -0.23
N LEU A 17 13.62 9.05 -0.94
CA LEU A 17 13.44 8.70 -2.34
C LEU A 17 14.33 9.59 -3.22
N GLN A 18 14.93 9.00 -4.26
CA GLN A 18 15.67 9.74 -5.29
C GLN A 18 14.78 10.71 -6.11
N ASP A 19 13.46 10.67 -5.93
CA ASP A 19 12.53 11.54 -6.66
C ASP A 19 12.25 12.84 -5.87
N PRO A 20 12.64 14.03 -6.40
CA PRO A 20 12.38 15.34 -5.79
C PRO A 20 10.90 15.61 -5.48
N SER A 21 9.97 14.88 -6.12
CA SER A 21 8.53 15.02 -5.95
C SER A 21 8.07 14.80 -4.50
N LEU A 22 8.77 13.97 -3.72
CA LEU A 22 8.36 13.56 -2.37
C LEU A 22 8.76 14.50 -1.23
N MET A 23 9.69 15.42 -1.48
CA MET A 23 10.01 16.50 -0.53
C MET A 23 8.80 17.41 -0.24
N ARG A 24 7.79 17.44 -1.12
CA ARG A 24 6.58 18.26 -0.96
C ARG A 24 5.62 17.77 0.14
N VAL A 25 5.67 16.50 0.53
CA VAL A 25 4.67 15.92 1.45
C VAL A 25 4.84 16.43 2.89
N MET A 26 6.06 16.75 3.34
CA MET A 26 6.28 17.30 4.67
C MET A 26 5.63 18.68 4.87
N GLN A 27 5.42 19.45 3.79
CA GLN A 27 4.83 20.79 3.89
C GLN A 27 3.29 20.78 3.93
N ALA A 28 2.64 19.70 3.48
CA ALA A 28 1.18 19.66 3.38
C ALA A 28 0.48 19.27 4.70
N VAL A 29 1.17 18.60 5.63
CA VAL A 29 0.59 18.17 6.92
C VAL A 29 0.55 19.31 7.95
N VAL A 30 1.30 20.40 7.72
CA VAL A 30 1.37 21.57 8.63
C VAL A 30 0.33 22.66 8.28
N ARG A 31 -0.42 22.54 7.18
CA ARG A 31 -1.42 23.53 6.76
C ARG A 31 -2.84 22.94 6.72
N GLY A 32 -3.36 22.61 7.89
CA GLY A 32 -4.80 22.47 8.12
C GLY A 32 -5.40 23.82 8.54
N ALA A 33 -6.55 24.18 7.96
CA ALA A 33 -7.44 25.29 8.32
C ALA A 33 -6.97 26.72 7.96
N ASN A 34 -7.34 27.17 6.76
CA ASN A 34 -7.93 28.51 6.52
C ASN A 34 -8.28 28.63 5.02
N ASN A 35 -9.49 28.24 4.64
CA ASN A 35 -10.07 28.64 3.36
C ASN A 35 -11.25 29.58 3.67
N THR A 36 -10.95 30.86 3.67
CA THR A 36 -11.91 31.96 3.75
C THR A 36 -12.72 32.02 2.47
N ASN A 37 -14.05 31.96 2.64
CA ASN A 37 -15.04 32.32 1.64
C ASN A 37 -14.71 33.68 1.00
N ASN A 38 -14.72 33.77 -0.32
CA ASN A 38 -15.19 34.99 -0.95
C ASN A 38 -15.94 34.70 -2.26
N SER A 39 -17.21 35.08 -2.22
CA SER A 39 -18.18 35.13 -3.29
C SER A 39 -17.81 36.15 -4.37
N GLY A 40 -18.10 35.85 -5.63
CA GLY A 40 -17.91 36.81 -6.72
C GLY A 40 -18.47 36.33 -8.06
N ASN A 41 -19.79 36.47 -8.20
CA ASN A 41 -20.56 36.92 -9.38
C ASN A 41 -20.38 36.29 -10.78
N MET A 42 -21.53 35.85 -11.33
CA MET A 42 -22.22 36.33 -12.56
C MET A 42 -21.42 36.34 -13.90
N ASN A 43 -21.93 35.97 -15.07
CA ASN A 43 -23.24 35.56 -15.56
C ASN A 43 -23.06 34.96 -16.98
N GLU A 44 -24.06 34.20 -17.41
CA GLU A 44 -24.65 34.18 -18.77
C GLU A 44 -23.85 33.83 -20.05
N ASN A 45 -24.23 32.67 -20.59
CA ASN A 45 -25.09 32.52 -21.78
C ASN A 45 -24.47 32.04 -23.12
N SER A 46 -25.08 30.92 -23.56
CA SER A 46 -25.53 30.52 -24.90
C SER A 46 -24.61 30.50 -26.12
N GLY A 47 -24.80 29.47 -26.93
CA GLY A 47 -24.41 29.46 -28.35
C GLY A 47 -24.05 28.07 -28.86
N GLY A 48 -25.03 27.36 -29.42
CA GLY A 48 -24.86 26.03 -30.00
C GLY A 48 -24.17 26.02 -31.38
N GLY A 49 -24.12 24.84 -31.99
CA GLY A 49 -23.77 24.68 -33.40
C GLY A 49 -23.10 23.36 -33.69
N GLY A 50 -23.82 22.46 -34.36
CA GLY A 50 -23.37 21.12 -34.72
C GLY A 50 -22.34 21.06 -35.84
N GLY A 51 -21.89 19.85 -36.15
CA GLY A 51 -21.05 19.59 -37.31
C GLY A 51 -20.44 18.19 -37.27
N ALA A 52 -21.15 17.22 -37.83
CA ALA A 52 -20.61 15.92 -38.19
C ALA A 52 -19.72 16.05 -39.43
N ALA A 53 -18.51 15.46 -39.42
CA ALA A 53 -17.93 14.80 -40.59
C ALA A 53 -16.54 14.18 -40.29
N ASN A 54 -16.45 12.89 -40.61
CA ASN A 54 -15.37 12.26 -41.35
C ASN A 54 -14.00 11.94 -40.70
N LYS A 55 -13.76 10.61 -40.70
CA LYS A 55 -12.70 9.93 -41.48
C LYS A 55 -11.31 9.98 -40.87
N ARG A 56 -10.84 8.82 -40.40
CA ARG A 56 -9.83 7.98 -41.09
C ARG A 56 -9.43 6.82 -40.16
N ARG A 57 -9.52 5.61 -40.70
CA ARG A 57 -8.91 4.40 -40.16
C ARG A 57 -7.50 4.38 -40.74
N ASP A 58 -6.48 4.38 -39.90
CA ASP A 58 -5.13 4.01 -40.30
C ASP A 58 -4.55 3.02 -39.29
N ALA A 59 -3.84 2.06 -39.87
CA ALA A 59 -3.38 0.82 -39.31
C ALA A 59 -2.06 0.96 -38.55
N GLY A 60 -1.76 -0.06 -37.74
CA GLY A 60 -0.39 -0.50 -37.51
C GLY A 60 0.41 0.27 -36.47
N GLY A 61 0.57 -0.33 -35.29
CA GLY A 61 1.48 0.17 -34.26
C GLY A 61 1.57 -0.78 -33.09
N ASN A 62 2.33 -1.86 -33.26
CA ASN A 62 2.64 -2.83 -32.22
C ASN A 62 3.52 -2.14 -31.15
N THR A 63 2.89 -1.48 -30.18
CA THR A 63 3.58 -0.86 -29.05
C THR A 63 3.40 -1.77 -27.84
N SER A 64 4.52 -2.18 -27.26
CA SER A 64 4.62 -2.88 -25.99
C SER A 64 3.95 -2.03 -24.90
N GLN A 65 2.62 -2.14 -24.76
CA GLN A 65 1.87 -1.42 -23.74
C GLN A 65 2.33 -1.95 -22.37
N SER A 66 3.14 -1.16 -21.69
CA SER A 66 3.28 -1.27 -20.25
C SER A 66 1.88 -1.15 -19.67
N VAL A 67 1.30 -2.28 -19.25
CA VAL A 67 -0.04 -2.33 -18.65
C VAL A 67 0.02 -1.56 -17.32
N GLU A 68 -0.24 -0.27 -17.40
CA GLU A 68 -0.27 0.65 -16.27
C GLU A 68 -1.43 0.22 -15.37
N ARG A 69 -1.12 -0.18 -14.13
CA ARG A 69 -2.10 -0.78 -13.23
C ARG A 69 -3.03 0.30 -12.68
N ARG A 70 -4.19 0.45 -13.31
CA ARG A 70 -5.30 1.25 -12.77
C ARG A 70 -5.73 0.73 -11.39
N LEU A 71 -5.99 1.65 -10.47
CA LEU A 71 -6.59 1.33 -9.18
C LEU A 71 -8.00 0.77 -9.37
N LYS A 72 -8.23 -0.41 -8.78
CA LYS A 72 -9.53 -1.07 -8.81
C LYS A 72 -10.52 -0.33 -7.92
N THR A 73 -11.72 -0.07 -8.43
CA THR A 73 -12.83 0.47 -7.62
C THR A 73 -13.18 -0.50 -6.48
N PRO A 74 -13.84 -0.04 -5.40
CA PRO A 74 -14.29 -0.94 -4.33
C PRO A 74 -15.14 -2.10 -4.85
N LEU A 75 -16.04 -1.81 -5.80
CA LEU A 75 -16.88 -2.82 -6.46
C LEU A 75 -16.03 -3.83 -7.26
N GLU A 76 -15.05 -3.38 -8.04
CA GLU A 76 -14.14 -4.26 -8.77
C GLU A 76 -13.31 -5.15 -7.84
N LYS A 77 -12.89 -4.63 -6.68
CA LYS A 77 -12.18 -5.41 -5.65
C LYS A 77 -13.07 -6.50 -5.05
N LEU A 78 -14.36 -6.21 -4.84
CA LEU A 78 -15.36 -7.18 -4.36
C LEU A 78 -15.70 -8.24 -5.42
N MET A 79 -15.91 -7.84 -6.68
CA MET A 79 -16.13 -8.79 -7.77
C MET A 79 -14.92 -9.71 -7.98
N SER A 80 -13.71 -9.15 -7.91
CA SER A 80 -12.47 -9.93 -7.95
C SER A 80 -12.29 -10.83 -6.73
N LEU A 81 -12.80 -10.45 -5.55
CA LEU A 81 -12.83 -11.31 -4.38
C LEU A 81 -13.79 -12.48 -4.60
N LYS A 82 -15.03 -12.19 -5.03
CA LYS A 82 -16.06 -13.18 -5.33
C LYS A 82 -15.61 -14.20 -6.35
N ALA A 83 -14.90 -13.78 -7.39
CA ALA A 83 -14.32 -14.68 -8.38
C ALA A 83 -13.30 -15.64 -7.75
N ARG A 84 -12.39 -15.11 -6.92
CA ARG A 84 -11.37 -15.93 -6.25
C ARG A 84 -11.95 -16.88 -5.20
N CYS A 85 -13.01 -16.45 -4.50
CA CYS A 85 -13.71 -17.28 -3.54
C CYS A 85 -14.41 -18.51 -4.16
N ARG A 86 -14.49 -18.60 -5.50
CA ARG A 86 -14.93 -19.81 -6.20
C ARG A 86 -13.86 -20.89 -6.26
N GLU A 87 -12.58 -20.51 -6.20
CA GLU A 87 -11.42 -21.40 -6.29
C GLU A 87 -10.82 -21.73 -4.91
N GLU A 88 -10.92 -20.79 -3.97
CA GLU A 88 -10.44 -20.89 -2.59
C GLU A 88 -11.59 -20.48 -1.66
N GLN A 89 -11.93 -21.24 -0.63
CA GLN A 89 -13.04 -20.86 0.27
C GLN A 89 -12.80 -19.50 0.96
N CYS A 90 -11.53 -19.23 1.33
CA CYS A 90 -11.10 -18.01 2.00
C CYS A 90 -9.84 -17.43 1.33
N VAL A 91 -9.84 -16.12 1.10
CA VAL A 91 -8.70 -15.39 0.54
C VAL A 91 -7.87 -14.76 1.66
N HIS A 92 -6.57 -15.02 1.65
CA HIS A 92 -5.64 -14.39 2.59
C HIS A 92 -5.02 -13.13 1.99
N SER A 93 -4.90 -12.09 2.82
CA SER A 93 -4.27 -10.83 2.47
C SER A 93 -3.40 -10.33 3.61
N VAL A 94 -2.31 -9.66 3.26
CA VAL A 94 -1.33 -9.18 4.22
C VAL A 94 -1.06 -7.70 4.02
N GLU A 95 -0.89 -6.96 5.10
CA GLU A 95 -0.49 -5.55 5.11
C GLU A 95 0.68 -5.36 6.08
N GLY A 96 1.65 -4.52 5.71
CA GLY A 96 2.83 -4.24 6.51
C GLY A 96 2.77 -2.86 7.14
N VAL A 97 2.95 -2.77 8.46
CA VAL A 97 3.17 -1.52 9.19
C VAL A 97 4.67 -1.31 9.29
N LEU A 98 5.18 -0.32 8.55
CA LEU A 98 6.57 0.11 8.61
C LEU A 98 6.64 1.43 9.37
N LEU A 99 7.53 1.49 10.36
CA LEU A 99 7.72 2.66 11.20
C LEU A 99 9.02 3.39 10.84
N VAL A 100 8.92 4.71 10.80
CA VAL A 100 10.04 5.65 10.78
C VAL A 100 9.80 6.68 11.87
N HIS A 101 10.80 7.51 12.20
CA HIS A 101 10.55 8.65 13.08
C HIS A 101 11.04 9.96 12.48
N VAL A 102 10.41 11.04 12.94
CA VAL A 102 10.82 12.41 12.69
C VAL A 102 10.78 13.10 14.05
N HIS A 103 11.92 13.59 14.53
CA HIS A 103 12.06 14.17 15.88
C HIS A 103 11.58 13.23 17.01
N ASP A 104 11.98 11.95 16.96
CA ASP A 104 11.58 10.94 17.94
C ASP A 104 10.05 10.73 18.08
N HIS A 105 9.30 11.11 17.05
CA HIS A 105 7.88 10.82 16.92
C HIS A 105 7.64 9.75 15.85
N PRO A 106 6.91 8.67 16.17
CA PRO A 106 6.71 7.55 15.26
C PRO A 106 5.72 7.92 14.17
N HIS A 107 6.08 7.58 12.94
CA HIS A 107 5.26 7.75 11.74
C HIS A 107 5.12 6.40 11.05
N VAL A 108 3.92 6.13 10.52
CA VAL A 108 3.64 4.95 9.70
C VAL A 108 3.80 5.33 8.23
N LEU A 109 4.54 4.52 7.48
CA LEU A 109 4.62 4.68 6.03
C LEU A 109 3.32 4.18 5.37
N LEU A 110 2.67 5.06 4.62
CA LEU A 110 1.43 4.79 3.88
C LEU A 110 1.61 5.09 2.39
N LEU A 111 0.91 4.34 1.55
CA LEU A 111 0.73 4.67 0.15
C LEU A 111 -0.50 5.58 0.03
N ARG A 112 -0.29 6.82 -0.41
CA ARG A 112 -1.33 7.79 -0.72
C ARG A 112 -1.62 7.76 -2.22
N HIS A 113 -2.82 7.36 -2.56
CA HIS A 113 -3.30 7.31 -3.93
C HIS A 113 -4.04 8.60 -4.25
N ALA A 114 -3.53 9.37 -5.22
CA ALA A 114 -4.21 10.57 -5.67
C ALA A 114 -5.50 10.20 -6.43
N ASN A 115 -6.60 10.86 -6.10
CA ASN A 115 -7.88 10.62 -6.78
C ASN A 115 -7.97 11.42 -8.08
N THR A 116 -7.13 11.11 -9.07
CA THR A 116 -6.99 11.92 -10.30
C THR A 116 -8.14 11.76 -11.31
N LYS A 117 -9.25 11.07 -10.97
CA LYS A 117 -10.41 10.88 -11.87
C LYS A 117 -11.80 11.01 -11.23
N ALA A 118 -11.92 11.55 -10.01
CA ALA A 118 -13.22 11.69 -9.32
C ALA A 118 -14.12 12.85 -9.80
N SER A 119 -13.71 13.66 -10.77
CA SER A 119 -14.44 14.88 -11.15
C SER A 119 -15.55 14.69 -12.21
N ALA A 120 -15.92 13.47 -12.63
CA ALA A 120 -16.95 13.38 -13.68
C ALA A 120 -18.01 12.27 -13.52
N HIS A 121 -17.71 10.98 -13.38
CA HIS A 121 -18.73 9.94 -13.68
C HIS A 121 -18.70 8.67 -12.81
N SER A 122 -18.16 8.70 -11.59
CA SER A 122 -18.11 7.48 -10.74
C SER A 122 -18.33 7.77 -9.26
N ARG A 123 -19.60 7.89 -8.83
CA ARG A 123 -19.97 7.91 -7.41
C ARG A 123 -20.26 6.49 -6.94
N VAL A 124 -19.21 5.74 -6.61
CA VAL A 124 -19.27 4.70 -5.58
C VAL A 124 -18.11 4.99 -4.64
N LEU A 125 -18.35 5.85 -3.66
CA LEU A 125 -17.39 6.13 -2.59
C LEU A 125 -17.15 4.83 -1.80
N PRO A 126 -15.90 4.49 -1.45
CA PRO A 126 -15.66 3.39 -0.53
C PRO A 126 -16.35 3.69 0.80
N ALA A 127 -17.15 2.74 1.30
CA ALA A 127 -17.88 2.88 2.57
C ALA A 127 -16.99 3.16 3.79
N THR A 128 -15.68 2.97 3.66
CA THR A 128 -14.70 3.07 4.75
C THR A 128 -13.75 4.26 4.62
N ASN A 129 -13.87 5.11 3.59
CA ASN A 129 -13.06 6.33 3.46
C ASN A 129 -13.90 7.43 2.80
N THR A 130 -14.27 8.45 3.58
CA THR A 130 -15.09 9.58 3.12
C THR A 130 -14.24 10.72 2.55
N ASN A 131 -12.91 10.59 2.55
CA ASN A 131 -12.04 11.62 1.99
C ASN A 131 -12.07 11.56 0.46
N ASN A 132 -12.70 12.56 -0.14
CA ASN A 132 -12.83 12.66 -1.60
C ASN A 132 -11.50 12.90 -2.32
N LEU A 133 -10.44 13.33 -1.61
CA LEU A 133 -9.20 13.81 -2.22
C LEU A 133 -8.16 12.71 -2.45
N ALA A 134 -8.06 11.74 -1.54
CA ALA A 134 -7.04 10.69 -1.62
C ALA A 134 -7.46 9.45 -0.83
N VAL A 135 -6.97 8.29 -1.26
CA VAL A 135 -7.14 7.01 -0.56
C VAL A 135 -5.79 6.61 0.03
N PHE A 136 -5.76 6.25 1.32
CA PHE A 136 -4.55 5.75 1.98
C PHE A 136 -4.61 4.22 2.11
N SER A 137 -3.47 3.56 1.93
CA SER A 137 -3.34 2.11 2.13
C SER A 137 -1.97 1.75 2.69
N LEU A 138 -1.91 0.70 3.51
CA LEU A 138 -0.64 0.05 3.86
C LEU A 138 -0.09 -0.71 2.64
N PRO A 139 1.25 -0.82 2.49
CA PRO A 139 1.85 -1.67 1.48
C PRO A 139 1.52 -3.15 1.77
N GLY A 140 1.25 -3.93 0.72
CA GLY A 140 0.72 -5.28 0.90
C GLY A 140 -0.22 -5.77 -0.20
N GLY A 141 -1.01 -6.78 0.14
CA GLY A 141 -2.10 -7.28 -0.68
C GLY A 141 -2.33 -8.78 -0.55
N ARG A 142 -3.11 -9.34 -1.47
CA ARG A 142 -3.52 -10.76 -1.43
C ARG A 142 -2.37 -11.74 -1.68
N CYS A 143 -2.33 -12.81 -0.89
CA CYS A 143 -1.46 -13.98 -1.05
C CYS A 143 -1.77 -14.74 -2.34
N ARG A 144 -0.86 -15.55 -2.84
CA ARG A 144 -1.13 -16.58 -3.85
C ARG A 144 -1.63 -17.85 -3.14
N LYS A 145 -2.19 -18.80 -3.90
CA LYS A 145 -2.61 -20.10 -3.35
C LYS A 145 -1.43 -20.83 -2.71
N GLY A 146 -1.57 -21.22 -1.45
CA GLY A 146 -0.53 -21.94 -0.70
C GLY A 146 0.71 -21.12 -0.34
N GLU A 147 0.73 -19.81 -0.62
CA GLU A 147 1.85 -18.94 -0.26
C GLU A 147 1.75 -18.53 1.23
N PRO A 148 2.77 -18.78 2.05
CA PRO A 148 2.82 -18.30 3.43
C PRO A 148 2.65 -16.78 3.52
N GLU A 149 2.00 -16.29 4.57
CA GLU A 149 1.63 -14.87 4.74
C GLU A 149 2.87 -13.96 4.73
N GLU A 150 3.93 -14.36 5.41
CA GLU A 150 5.19 -13.63 5.53
C GLU A 150 5.91 -13.53 4.17
N ILE A 151 5.97 -14.64 3.43
CA ILE A 151 6.56 -14.69 2.07
C ILE A 151 5.73 -13.81 1.11
N CYS A 152 4.40 -13.88 1.21
CA CYS A 152 3.55 -12.98 0.45
C CYS A 152 3.86 -11.52 0.78
N LEU A 153 3.99 -11.17 2.06
CA LEU A 153 4.23 -9.80 2.49
C LEU A 153 5.56 -9.29 1.94
N LEU A 154 6.66 -10.04 2.09
CA LEU A 154 7.96 -9.67 1.50
C LEU A 154 7.86 -9.42 -0.01
N ARG A 155 7.20 -10.32 -0.75
CA ARG A 155 6.96 -10.14 -2.19
C ARG A 155 6.10 -8.91 -2.51
N LYS A 156 5.15 -8.53 -1.65
CA LYS A 156 4.34 -7.32 -1.83
C LYS A 156 5.15 -6.07 -1.52
N LEU A 157 5.95 -6.07 -0.45
CA LEU A 157 6.83 -4.96 -0.09
C LEU A 157 7.85 -4.68 -1.19
N GLY A 158 8.50 -5.71 -1.74
CA GLY A 158 9.39 -5.54 -2.89
C GLY A 158 8.70 -4.90 -4.10
N ARG A 159 7.48 -5.32 -4.40
CA ARG A 159 6.68 -4.76 -5.50
C ARG A 159 6.24 -3.32 -5.24
N ASP A 160 5.77 -3.04 -4.04
CA ASP A 160 5.11 -1.76 -3.70
C ASP A 160 6.12 -0.68 -3.34
N LEU A 161 7.25 -1.06 -2.73
CA LEU A 161 8.25 -0.16 -2.17
C LEU A 161 9.64 -0.25 -2.80
N LEU A 162 9.96 -1.24 -3.65
CA LEU A 162 11.27 -1.39 -4.29
C LEU A 162 11.18 -1.52 -5.83
N ASN A 163 9.98 -1.35 -6.40
CA ASN A 163 9.70 -1.57 -7.83
C ASN A 163 10.15 -2.97 -8.34
N GLU A 164 10.18 -3.99 -7.48
CA GLU A 164 10.49 -5.34 -7.92
C GLU A 164 9.40 -5.83 -8.87
N LYS A 165 9.81 -6.22 -10.09
CA LYS A 165 8.89 -6.84 -11.04
C LYS A 165 8.34 -8.13 -10.44
N LYS A 166 7.12 -8.50 -10.86
CA LYS A 166 6.45 -9.73 -10.43
C LYS A 166 7.34 -10.93 -10.80
N SER A 167 8.19 -11.38 -9.87
CA SER A 167 8.95 -12.61 -10.07
C SER A 167 7.95 -13.75 -10.18
N LEU A 168 7.98 -14.42 -11.33
CA LEU A 168 7.29 -15.68 -11.59
C LEU A 168 8.10 -16.80 -10.94
N MET A 169 8.27 -16.78 -9.62
CA MET A 169 8.70 -17.97 -8.91
C MET A 169 7.48 -18.91 -8.82
N ALA A 170 7.31 -19.72 -9.86
CA ALA A 170 6.48 -20.91 -9.89
C ALA A 170 7.43 -22.11 -9.90
N SER A 171 7.27 -22.99 -8.90
CA SER A 171 7.89 -24.31 -8.69
C SER A 171 9.32 -24.52 -9.20
N ARG A 172 10.30 -24.46 -8.27
CA ARG A 172 11.46 -25.36 -8.33
C ARG A 172 11.38 -26.31 -7.15
N THR A 173 10.54 -27.32 -7.31
CA THR A 173 10.67 -28.61 -6.63
C THR A 173 11.49 -29.51 -7.55
N ALA A 174 12.47 -30.20 -6.96
CA ALA A 174 13.23 -31.33 -7.50
C ALA A 174 14.43 -31.04 -8.44
N GLU A 175 15.60 -31.41 -7.90
CA GLU A 175 16.69 -32.17 -8.54
C GLU A 175 17.85 -31.43 -9.25
N SER A 176 19.06 -31.82 -8.80
CA SER A 176 20.40 -31.64 -9.39
C SER A 176 20.92 -30.23 -9.65
N GLU A 177 22.20 -29.90 -9.59
CA GLU A 177 23.44 -30.48 -9.10
C GLU A 177 24.44 -29.31 -9.17
N SER A 178 25.50 -29.38 -8.36
CA SER A 178 26.73 -28.58 -8.40
C SER A 178 27.00 -27.76 -9.67
N SER A 179 27.12 -26.44 -9.53
CA SER A 179 28.00 -25.63 -10.38
C SER A 179 28.55 -24.47 -9.57
N GLU A 180 29.85 -24.59 -9.26
CA GLU A 180 30.72 -23.51 -8.82
C GLU A 180 30.52 -22.28 -9.71
N MET A 181 30.32 -21.13 -9.08
CA MET A 181 30.55 -19.85 -9.73
C MET A 181 31.75 -19.21 -9.05
N VAL A 182 32.80 -19.02 -9.84
CA VAL A 182 34.10 -18.47 -9.47
C VAL A 182 33.93 -17.08 -8.84
N VAL A 183 34.52 -16.88 -7.65
CA VAL A 183 34.59 -15.59 -6.97
C VAL A 183 35.79 -14.82 -7.55
N GLU A 184 35.52 -13.75 -8.29
CA GLU A 184 36.54 -12.81 -8.73
C GLU A 184 36.91 -11.89 -7.56
N VAL A 185 38.11 -12.09 -6.99
CA VAL A 185 38.68 -11.28 -5.92
C VAL A 185 39.40 -10.09 -6.56
N GLY A 186 38.72 -8.94 -6.65
CA GLY A 186 39.34 -7.72 -7.18
C GLY A 186 38.50 -6.47 -7.00
N ALA A 187 39.12 -5.43 -6.44
CA ALA A 187 38.66 -4.04 -6.31
C ALA A 187 37.62 -3.72 -5.22
N SER A 188 38.15 -3.20 -4.11
CA SER A 188 37.44 -2.47 -3.06
C SER A 188 36.72 -1.24 -3.62
N HIS A 189 35.45 -1.38 -3.95
CA HIS A 189 34.44 -0.32 -3.88
C HIS A 189 33.19 -0.96 -3.30
N SER A 190 32.68 -0.44 -2.17
CA SER A 190 31.41 -0.90 -1.60
C SER A 190 30.27 -0.49 -2.54
N LEU A 191 30.07 -1.26 -3.61
CA LEU A 191 28.90 -1.18 -4.45
C LEU A 191 27.73 -1.63 -3.57
N ALA A 192 26.93 -0.66 -3.13
CA ALA A 192 25.73 -0.91 -2.34
C ALA A 192 24.85 -1.90 -3.11
N VAL A 193 24.71 -3.12 -2.57
CA VAL A 193 23.79 -4.13 -3.08
C VAL A 193 22.41 -3.49 -3.14
N ALA A 194 21.79 -3.49 -4.33
CA ALA A 194 20.46 -2.92 -4.51
C ALA A 194 19.50 -3.55 -3.47
N PRO A 195 18.67 -2.76 -2.79
CA PRO A 195 17.77 -3.30 -1.78
C PRO A 195 16.84 -4.31 -2.42
N SER A 196 16.68 -5.46 -1.78
CA SER A 196 15.75 -6.50 -2.22
C SER A 196 14.68 -6.71 -1.17
N SER A 197 13.58 -7.38 -1.53
CA SER A 197 12.54 -7.75 -0.57
C SER A 197 13.07 -8.53 0.64
N SER A 198 14.21 -9.21 0.51
CA SER A 198 14.89 -9.89 1.63
C SER A 198 15.50 -8.96 2.68
N SER A 199 15.65 -7.66 2.37
CA SER A 199 16.13 -6.65 3.31
C SER A 199 15.08 -6.28 4.37
N PHE A 200 13.80 -6.56 4.12
CA PHE A 200 12.75 -6.43 5.13
C PHE A 200 12.72 -7.66 6.04
N ARG A 201 12.48 -7.47 7.34
CA ARG A 201 12.15 -8.56 8.27
C ARG A 201 10.71 -8.43 8.74
N VAL A 202 9.88 -9.42 8.41
CA VAL A 202 8.51 -9.51 8.95
C VAL A 202 8.59 -9.87 10.42
N GLY A 203 8.03 -9.01 11.27
CA GLY A 203 7.89 -9.21 12.70
C GLY A 203 6.56 -9.89 13.04
N GLU A 204 6.06 -9.63 14.23
CA GLU A 204 4.80 -10.22 14.70
C GLU A 204 3.55 -9.68 13.98
N ALA A 205 2.46 -10.46 14.04
CA ALA A 205 1.14 -10.00 13.64
C ALA A 205 0.58 -9.01 14.69
N LEU A 206 0.24 -7.80 14.25
CA LEU A 206 -0.40 -6.79 15.08
C LEU A 206 -1.89 -7.06 15.28
N GLY A 207 -2.55 -7.61 14.25
CA GLY A 207 -3.98 -7.94 14.31
C GLY A 207 -4.49 -8.62 13.04
N ARG A 208 -5.73 -9.11 13.09
CA ARG A 208 -6.44 -9.71 11.96
C ARG A 208 -7.83 -9.10 11.81
N TRP A 209 -8.24 -8.91 10.56
CA TRP A 209 -9.56 -8.46 10.17
C TRP A 209 -10.22 -9.50 9.28
N TYR A 210 -11.51 -9.73 9.52
CA TYR A 210 -12.30 -10.77 8.86
C TYR A 210 -13.39 -10.12 8.03
N ARG A 211 -13.52 -10.56 6.78
CA ARG A 211 -14.60 -10.18 5.88
C ARG A 211 -15.54 -11.38 5.72
N PRO A 212 -16.72 -11.39 6.37
CA PRO A 212 -17.64 -12.52 6.32
C PRO A 212 -18.40 -12.64 4.98
N HIS A 213 -18.60 -11.52 4.27
CA HIS A 213 -19.43 -11.47 3.07
C HIS A 213 -18.78 -10.65 1.94
N PHE A 214 -19.37 -10.65 0.75
CA PHE A 214 -18.89 -9.85 -0.39
C PHE A 214 -19.34 -8.39 -0.31
N ASP A 215 -19.19 -7.77 0.86
CA ASP A 215 -19.44 -6.36 1.14
C ASP A 215 -18.12 -5.65 1.49
N PRO A 216 -18.08 -4.31 1.63
CA PRO A 216 -16.87 -3.55 1.97
C PRO A 216 -16.38 -3.65 3.42
N PHE A 217 -17.18 -4.17 4.37
CA PHE A 217 -16.87 -4.15 5.79
C PHE A 217 -15.94 -5.29 6.21
N MET A 218 -15.05 -5.00 7.15
CA MET A 218 -14.22 -6.00 7.83
C MET A 218 -14.25 -5.73 9.33
N TYR A 219 -14.13 -6.79 10.11
CA TYR A 219 -14.26 -6.73 11.56
C TYR A 219 -12.98 -7.28 12.22
N PRO A 220 -12.49 -6.69 13.33
CA PRO A 220 -11.31 -7.18 14.04
C PRO A 220 -11.62 -8.45 14.89
N TYR A 221 -12.62 -9.22 14.49
CA TYR A 221 -13.10 -10.47 15.07
C TYR A 221 -13.98 -11.17 14.03
N VAL A 222 -14.25 -12.47 14.20
CA VAL A 222 -15.25 -13.17 13.39
C VAL A 222 -16.64 -12.85 13.97
N PRO A 223 -17.56 -12.22 13.22
CA PRO A 223 -18.89 -11.88 13.75
C PRO A 223 -19.68 -13.09 14.22
N ALA A 224 -20.60 -12.87 15.17
CA ALA A 224 -21.50 -13.92 15.65
C ALA A 224 -22.27 -14.59 14.50
N HIS A 225 -22.47 -15.91 14.60
CA HIS A 225 -23.15 -16.75 13.60
C HIS A 225 -22.44 -16.89 12.25
N VAL A 226 -21.20 -16.40 12.11
CA VAL A 226 -20.33 -16.71 10.98
C VAL A 226 -19.30 -17.74 11.44
N ALA A 227 -19.29 -18.92 10.84
CA ALA A 227 -18.22 -19.88 11.10
C ALA A 227 -16.90 -19.37 10.49
N GLU A 228 -15.76 -19.70 11.10
CA GLU A 228 -14.45 -19.31 10.55
C GLU A 228 -14.25 -19.84 9.12
N SER A 229 -14.80 -21.02 8.80
CA SER A 229 -14.83 -21.60 7.46
C SER A 229 -15.63 -20.80 6.44
N ASP A 230 -16.55 -19.94 6.88
CA ASP A 230 -17.40 -19.13 6.00
C ASP A 230 -16.81 -17.77 5.67
N VAL A 231 -15.72 -17.36 6.33
CA VAL A 231 -15.03 -16.08 6.10
C VAL A 231 -14.47 -16.04 4.68
N LYS A 232 -14.75 -14.94 3.94
CA LYS A 232 -14.34 -14.78 2.53
C LYS A 232 -12.95 -14.19 2.38
N GLU A 233 -12.55 -13.30 3.29
CA GLU A 233 -11.20 -12.73 3.31
C GLU A 233 -10.70 -12.56 4.75
N VAL A 234 -9.48 -13.04 5.01
CA VAL A 234 -8.73 -12.72 6.24
C VAL A 234 -7.60 -11.77 5.85
N ARG A 235 -7.49 -10.67 6.59
CA ARG A 235 -6.41 -9.70 6.44
C ARG A 235 -5.56 -9.65 7.68
N THR A 236 -4.31 -10.04 7.56
CA THR A 236 -3.33 -10.01 8.64
C THR A 236 -2.44 -8.78 8.49
N VAL A 237 -2.32 -7.99 9.56
CA VAL A 237 -1.44 -6.81 9.60
C VAL A 237 -0.21 -7.17 10.40
N PHE A 238 0.99 -7.04 9.80
CA PHE A 238 2.26 -7.36 10.43
C PHE A 238 3.06 -6.11 10.75
N LEU A 239 3.81 -6.15 11.84
CA LEU A 239 4.88 -5.20 12.10
C LEU A 239 6.09 -5.56 11.23
N VAL A 240 6.65 -4.62 10.49
CA VAL A 240 7.78 -4.88 9.58
C VAL A 240 8.98 -4.07 10.03
N HIS A 241 10.11 -4.74 10.21
CA HIS A 241 11.38 -4.12 10.54
C HIS A 241 12.09 -3.66 9.27
N LEU A 242 12.51 -2.40 9.30
CA LEU A 242 13.33 -1.77 8.27
C LEU A 242 14.81 -1.85 8.66
N PRO A 243 15.73 -2.00 7.69
CA PRO A 243 17.17 -1.82 7.93
C PRO A 243 17.48 -0.34 8.20
N PRO A 244 18.62 0.01 8.82
CA PRO A 244 18.95 1.39 9.20
C PRO A 244 18.88 2.43 8.07
N GLN A 245 19.23 2.01 6.85
CA GLN A 245 19.18 2.82 5.64
C GLN A 245 18.72 1.94 4.49
N MET A 246 17.81 2.46 3.66
CA MET A 246 17.35 1.77 2.45
C MET A 246 16.66 2.73 1.50
N LEU A 247 17.01 2.66 0.22
CA LEU A 247 16.30 3.41 -0.81
C LEU A 247 14.97 2.73 -1.13
N LEU A 248 13.86 3.38 -0.78
CA LEU A 248 12.53 2.99 -1.22
C LEU A 248 12.27 3.59 -2.60
N THR A 249 11.50 2.92 -3.45
CA THR A 249 11.12 3.35 -4.80
C THR A 249 9.68 2.91 -5.08
N VAL A 250 8.73 3.86 -4.99
CA VAL A 250 7.34 3.63 -5.39
C VAL A 250 7.19 3.90 -6.88
N ALA A 251 6.84 2.85 -7.64
CA ALA A 251 6.85 2.91 -9.10
C ALA A 251 5.55 3.43 -9.74
N GLN A 252 4.48 3.55 -8.97
CA GLN A 252 3.16 3.93 -9.51
C GLN A 252 3.05 5.45 -9.53
N ARG A 253 2.81 6.03 -10.73
CA ARG A 253 2.82 7.48 -10.95
C ARG A 253 1.81 8.26 -10.09
N ASP A 254 0.66 7.66 -9.79
CA ASP A 254 -0.41 8.29 -8.98
C ASP A 254 -0.35 7.91 -7.49
N VAL A 255 0.77 7.36 -7.02
CA VAL A 255 0.95 6.90 -5.64
C VAL A 255 2.18 7.53 -5.00
N GLU A 256 1.97 8.20 -3.88
CA GLU A 256 3.00 8.81 -3.07
C GLU A 256 3.25 7.98 -1.81
N LEU A 257 4.52 7.82 -1.41
CA LEU A 257 4.86 7.29 -0.09
C LEU A 257 4.83 8.44 0.92
N VAL A 258 3.98 8.34 1.93
CA VAL A 258 3.83 9.37 2.96
C VAL A 258 4.13 8.80 4.34
N ALA A 259 4.74 9.59 5.22
CA ALA A 259 4.92 9.25 6.61
C ALA A 259 3.82 9.96 7.43
N ALA A 260 2.88 9.20 7.98
CA ALA A 260 1.78 9.74 8.78
C ALA A 260 2.06 9.55 10.28
N PRO A 261 2.10 10.61 11.09
CA PRO A 261 2.35 10.49 12.53
C PRO A 261 1.19 9.77 13.22
N LEU A 262 1.48 9.02 14.29
CA LEU A 262 0.44 8.25 15.01
C LEU A 262 -0.74 9.11 15.49
N PHE A 263 -0.51 10.38 15.86
CA PHE A 263 -1.58 11.28 16.31
C PHE A 263 -2.56 11.69 15.20
N ASP A 264 -2.14 11.71 13.93
CA ASP A 264 -3.04 12.00 12.79
C ASP A 264 -3.85 10.75 12.41
N LEU A 265 -3.32 9.56 12.70
CA LEU A 265 -4.03 8.29 12.47
C LEU A 265 -5.08 8.02 13.55
N TYR A 266 -4.74 8.28 14.82
CA TYR A 266 -5.56 7.89 15.97
C TYR A 266 -6.99 8.42 15.87
N GLU A 267 -7.98 7.53 15.96
CA GLU A 267 -9.42 7.83 15.87
C GLU A 267 -9.86 8.57 14.58
N ASN A 268 -9.02 8.62 13.55
CA ASN A 268 -9.29 9.35 12.31
C ASN A 268 -9.80 8.43 11.18
N SER A 269 -10.83 7.63 11.50
CA SER A 269 -11.40 6.65 10.57
C SER A 269 -12.05 7.30 9.33
N ALA A 270 -12.50 8.55 9.42
CA ALA A 270 -13.04 9.29 8.29
C ALA A 270 -12.01 9.48 7.16
N LYS A 271 -10.74 9.77 7.53
CA LYS A 271 -9.63 10.00 6.59
C LYS A 271 -8.90 8.71 6.22
N TYR A 272 -8.62 7.85 7.19
CA TYR A 272 -7.73 6.69 7.03
C TYR A 272 -8.46 5.35 6.95
N GLY A 273 -9.75 5.31 7.31
CA GLY A 273 -10.49 4.07 7.49
C GLY A 273 -10.19 3.37 8.82
N PRO A 274 -11.06 2.45 9.25
CA PRO A 274 -11.02 1.88 10.60
C PRO A 274 -9.76 1.07 10.90
N LEU A 275 -9.20 0.36 9.91
CA LEU A 275 -7.98 -0.42 10.08
C LEU A 275 -6.77 0.50 10.37
N ILE A 276 -6.49 1.46 9.49
CA ILE A 276 -5.32 2.34 9.63
C ILE A 276 -5.47 3.24 10.87
N ALA A 277 -6.68 3.75 11.14
CA ALA A 277 -6.94 4.57 12.32
C ALA A 277 -6.75 3.82 13.66
N SER A 278 -6.81 2.48 13.64
CA SER A 278 -6.58 1.64 14.83
C SER A 278 -5.10 1.31 15.09
N ILE A 279 -4.19 1.58 14.13
CA ILE A 279 -2.77 1.24 14.25
C ILE A 279 -2.12 1.81 15.52
N PRO A 280 -2.37 3.08 15.94
CA PRO A 280 -1.78 3.59 17.18
C PRO A 280 -2.16 2.74 18.41
N THR A 281 -3.41 2.26 18.48
CA THR A 281 -3.87 1.36 19.55
C THR A 281 -3.13 0.02 19.50
N LEU A 282 -2.92 -0.55 18.31
CA LEU A 282 -2.20 -1.83 18.13
C LEU A 282 -0.72 -1.72 18.47
N LEU A 283 -0.10 -0.58 18.19
CA LEU A 283 1.31 -0.32 18.49
C LEU A 283 1.55 0.02 19.97
N SER A 284 0.52 0.31 20.76
CA SER A 284 0.66 0.67 22.19
C SER A 284 1.37 -0.40 23.04
N ARG A 285 1.35 -1.67 22.58
CA ARG A 285 2.05 -2.80 23.23
C ARG A 285 3.50 -2.97 22.79
N VAL A 286 3.94 -2.27 21.75
CA VAL A 286 5.27 -2.40 21.13
C VAL A 286 6.22 -1.40 21.77
N ASN A 287 7.41 -1.85 22.16
CA ASN A 287 8.48 -0.99 22.64
C ASN A 287 9.24 -0.40 21.44
N ILE A 288 9.09 0.90 21.22
CA ILE A 288 9.72 1.62 20.09
C ILE A 288 11.05 2.21 20.55
N ASN A 289 12.14 1.80 19.90
CA ASN A 289 13.48 2.34 20.10
C ASN A 289 13.84 3.29 18.95
N TYR A 290 13.95 4.59 19.25
CA TYR A 290 14.32 5.61 18.27
C TYR A 290 15.84 5.60 18.06
N CYS A 291 16.26 5.14 16.88
CA CYS A 291 17.65 5.09 16.49
C CYS A 291 18.10 6.44 15.92
N LYS A 292 19.36 6.81 16.13
CA LYS A 292 19.92 8.08 15.62
C LYS A 292 20.71 7.84 14.35
#